data_AF-A0A0E4BUI9-F1
#
_entry.id   AF-A0A0E4BUI9-F1
#
_cell.length_a   1.000
_cell.length_b   1.000
_cell.length_c   1.000
_cell.angle_alpha   90.00
_cell.angle_beta   90.00
_cell.angle_gamma   90.00
#
_symmetry.space_group_name_H-M   'P 1'
#
loop_
_entity.id
_entity.type
_entity.pdbx_description
1 polymer ?
#
loop_
_entity_poly.entity_id
_entity_poly.type
_entity_poly.pdbx_seq_one_letter_code
_entity_poly.pdbx_strand_id
1 'polypeptide(L)' 'MEILAKEADEKVYNIVHLIYHSKIYEGTSKDYEFSRRTMEEHWRAGYDDAARSLQHPEVFERPDNPEGVRTFDYCKKKRD' A
#
# COMPACT_ATOMS: atom_id res chain seq x y z
N MET A 1 37.13 -8.17 4.72
CA MET A 1 35.70 -7.95 5.09
C MET A 1 35.41 -6.50 5.43
N GLU A 2 36.32 -5.80 6.12
CA GLU A 2 36.07 -4.43 6.61
C GLU A 2 35.97 -3.33 5.53
N ILE A 3 36.64 -3.49 4.39
CA ILE A 3 36.62 -2.48 3.30
C ILE A 3 35.29 -2.48 2.55
N LEU A 4 34.70 -3.66 2.32
CA LEU A 4 33.44 -3.79 1.57
C LEU A 4 32.23 -3.29 2.39
N ALA A 5 32.29 -3.40 3.72
CA ALA A 5 31.23 -2.92 4.60
C ALA A 5 31.11 -1.38 4.61
N LYS A 6 32.20 -0.64 4.36
CA LYS A 6 32.18 0.83 4.28
C LYS A 6 31.50 1.36 3.01
N GLU A 7 31.52 0.56 1.95
CA GLU A 7 30.90 0.88 0.66
C GLU A 7 29.48 0.32 0.53
N ALA A 8 29.02 -0.46 1.51
CA ALA A 8 27.67 -1.00 1.54
C ALA A 8 26.67 0.10 1.93
N ASP A 9 25.84 0.49 0.97
CA ASP A 9 24.71 1.38 1.20
C ASP A 9 23.47 0.54 1.52
N GLU A 10 23.24 0.29 2.81
CA GLU A 10 22.04 -0.42 3.29
C GLU A 10 20.80 0.48 3.12
N LYS A 11 20.26 0.47 1.90
CA LYS A 11 18.98 1.10 1.60
C LYS A 11 17.86 0.32 2.28
N VAL A 12 17.04 1.05 3.03
CA VAL A 12 15.87 0.51 3.69
C VAL A 12 14.60 1.14 3.14
N TYR A 13 13.51 0.37 3.11
CA TYR A 13 12.29 0.74 2.43
C TYR A 13 11.05 0.47 3.29
N ASN A 14 10.12 1.42 3.29
CA ASN A 14 8.75 1.21 3.73
C ASN A 14 7.85 1.04 2.50
N ILE A 15 7.10 -0.05 2.45
CA ILE A 15 6.20 -0.39 1.35
C ILE A 15 4.76 -0.37 1.87
N VAL A 16 3.93 0.52 1.32
CA VAL A 16 2.50 0.59 1.63
C VAL A 16 1.71 -0.06 0.51
N HIS A 17 0.88 -1.04 0.85
CA HIS A 17 0.00 -1.74 -0.07
C HIS A 17 -1.33 -0.98 -0.19
N LEU A 18 -1.62 -0.44 -1.39
CA LEU A 18 -2.91 0.14 -1.75
C LEU A 18 -3.70 -0.85 -2.61
N ILE A 19 -4.21 -1.90 -1.98
CA ILE A 19 -4.90 -2.99 -2.68
C ILE A 19 -6.37 -2.63 -2.84
N TYR A 20 -6.80 -2.43 -4.09
CA TYR A 20 -8.22 -2.24 -4.38
C TYR A 20 -9.00 -3.54 -4.13
N HIS A 21 -9.80 -3.55 -3.08
CA HIS A 21 -10.74 -4.65 -2.79
C HIS A 21 -12.09 -4.36 -3.45
N SER A 22 -12.22 -4.90 -4.65
CA SER A 22 -13.44 -4.86 -5.44
C SER A 22 -14.68 -5.34 -4.67
N LYS A 23 -15.81 -4.63 -4.81
CA LYS A 23 -17.02 -4.94 -4.04
C LYS A 23 -17.74 -6.16 -4.62
N ILE A 24 -18.50 -6.87 -3.78
CA ILE A 24 -19.24 -8.10 -4.15
C ILE A 24 -20.25 -7.83 -5.28
N TYR A 25 -20.77 -6.60 -5.38
CA TYR A 25 -21.76 -6.19 -6.38
C TYR A 25 -21.20 -5.99 -7.79
N GLU A 26 -19.88 -5.93 -7.95
CA GLU A 26 -19.25 -5.74 -9.28
C GLU A 26 -19.21 -7.04 -10.12
N GLY A 27 -19.71 -8.17 -9.58
CA GLY A 27 -20.07 -9.38 -10.33
C GLY A 27 -19.15 -9.74 -11.52
N THR A 28 -19.77 -10.16 -12.63
CA THR A 28 -19.11 -10.45 -13.92
C THR A 28 -18.86 -9.21 -14.77
N SER A 29 -19.34 -8.03 -14.35
CA SER A 29 -19.18 -6.76 -15.08
C SER A 29 -17.87 -6.05 -14.77
N LYS A 30 -17.16 -6.46 -13.72
CA LYS A 30 -15.88 -5.88 -13.27
C LYS A 30 -14.83 -5.74 -14.38
N ASP A 31 -14.81 -6.67 -15.34
CA ASP A 31 -13.86 -6.67 -16.45
C ASP A 31 -14.27 -5.77 -17.64
N TYR A 32 -15.51 -5.27 -17.65
CA TYR A 32 -16.07 -4.46 -18.76
C TYR A 32 -16.68 -3.12 -18.31
N GLU A 33 -16.85 -2.89 -17.00
CA GLU A 33 -17.50 -1.71 -16.44
C GLU A 33 -16.51 -0.56 -16.24
N PHE A 34 -16.29 0.18 -17.33
CA PHE A 34 -15.46 1.39 -17.34
C PHE A 34 -16.31 2.68 -17.31
N SER A 35 -17.47 2.63 -16.65
CA SER A 35 -18.32 3.81 -16.55
C SER A 35 -17.58 4.92 -15.79
N ARG A 36 -17.82 6.18 -16.15
CA ARG A 36 -17.21 7.33 -15.46
C ARG A 36 -17.46 7.27 -13.95
N ARG A 37 -18.68 6.90 -13.53
CA ARG A 37 -19.04 6.77 -12.12
C ARG A 37 -18.16 5.73 -11.43
N THR A 38 -18.04 4.56 -12.05
CA THR A 38 -17.23 3.45 -11.53
C THR A 38 -15.76 3.88 -11.40
N MET A 39 -15.20 4.57 -12.39
CA MET A 39 -13.84 5.10 -12.33
C MET A 39 -13.65 6.13 -11.20
N GLU A 40 -14.58 7.07 -11.04
CA GLU A 40 -14.53 8.06 -9.96
C GLU A 40 -14.61 7.40 -8.57
N GLU A 41 -15.40 6.33 -8.42
CA GLU A 41 -15.45 5.54 -7.19
C GLU A 41 -14.13 4.82 -6.89
N HIS A 42 -13.50 4.19 -7.89
CA HIS A 42 -12.18 3.55 -7.75
C HIS A 42 -11.09 4.55 -7.35
N TRP A 43 -11.05 5.72 -8.00
CA TRP A 43 -10.08 6.76 -7.65
C TRP A 43 -10.28 7.30 -6.24
N ARG A 44 -11.54 7.51 -5.84
CA ARG A 44 -11.84 7.95 -4.48
C ARG A 44 -11.41 6.90 -3.45
N ALA A 45 -11.67 5.62 -3.71
CA ALA A 45 -11.24 4.54 -2.82
C ALA A 45 -9.70 4.51 -2.66
N GLY A 46 -8.95 4.61 -3.77
CA GLY A 46 -7.49 4.67 -3.73
C GLY A 46 -6.96 5.92 -3.02
N TYR A 47 -7.60 7.07 -3.22
CA TYR A 47 -7.26 8.31 -2.51
C TYR A 47 -7.47 8.19 -1.00
N ASP A 48 -8.62 7.66 -0.58
CA ASP A 48 -8.94 7.48 0.84
C ASP A 48 -7.96 6.52 1.53
N ASP A 49 -7.54 5.47 0.83
CA ASP A 49 -6.57 4.50 1.34
C ASP A 49 -5.15 5.08 1.44
N ALA A 50 -4.73 5.89 0.47
CA ALA A 50 -3.48 6.64 0.56
C ALA A 50 -3.52 7.65 1.71
N ALA A 51 -4.60 8.43 1.82
CA ALA A 51 -4.78 9.41 2.88
C ALA A 51 -4.77 8.76 4.27
N ARG A 52 -5.44 7.61 4.43
CA ARG A 52 -5.41 6.79 5.65
C ARG A 52 -3.99 6.35 5.98
N SER A 53 -3.28 5.79 5.00
CA SER A 53 -1.91 5.31 5.19
C SER A 53 -0.94 6.42 5.64
N LEU A 54 -1.11 7.64 5.12
CA LEU A 54 -0.29 8.79 5.52
C LEU A 54 -0.61 9.32 6.93
N GLN A 55 -1.72 8.91 7.55
CA GLN A 55 -2.04 9.26 8.94
C GLN A 55 -1.29 8.40 9.96
N HIS A 56 -0.60 7.35 9.51
CA HIS A 56 0.19 6.43 10.33
C HIS A 56 1.66 6.86 10.37
N PRO A 57 2.15 7.50 11.46
CA PRO A 57 3.52 8.01 11.53
C PRO A 57 4.57 6.91 11.35
N GLU A 58 4.26 5.68 11.75
CA GLU A 58 5.12 4.50 11.63
C GLU A 58 5.53 4.17 10.18
N VAL A 59 4.77 4.67 9.19
CA VAL A 59 5.09 4.54 7.75
C VAL A 59 6.31 5.37 7.36
N PHE A 60 6.61 6.43 8.09
CA PHE A 60 7.76 7.31 7.85
C PHE A 60 8.97 6.94 8.70
N GLU A 61 8.80 6.06 9.68
CA GLU A 61 9.89 5.58 10.51
C GLU A 61 10.78 4.60 9.75
N ARG A 62 12.09 4.75 9.90
CA ARG A 62 13.05 3.85 9.27
C ARG A 62 12.79 2.41 9.76
N PRO A 63 12.73 1.40 8.85
CA PRO A 63 12.72 0.00 9.25
C PRO A 63 13.89 -0.31 10.20
N ASP A 64 13.57 -0.98 11.29
CA ASP A 64 14.51 -1.45 12.32
C ASP A 64 14.77 -2.96 12.21
N ASN A 65 14.23 -3.60 11.17
CA ASN A 65 14.39 -5.03 10.94
C ASN A 65 15.67 -5.36 10.16
N PRO A 66 16.24 -6.57 10.36
CA PRO A 66 17.46 -6.99 9.66
C PRO A 66 17.32 -7.00 8.14
N GLU A 67 16.10 -7.18 7.62
CA GLU A 67 15.82 -7.20 6.18
C GLU A 67 15.79 -5.81 5.54
N GLY A 68 15.71 -4.74 6.35
CA GLY A 68 15.63 -3.36 5.87
C GLY A 68 14.34 -3.02 5.13
N VAL A 69 13.31 -3.87 5.20
CA VAL A 69 12.04 -3.69 4.47
C VAL A 69 10.87 -3.90 5.41
N ARG A 70 10.02 -2.87 5.56
CA ARG A 70 8.77 -2.96 6.32
C ARG A 70 7.57 -2.79 5.39
N THR A 71 6.57 -3.64 5.52
CA THR A 71 5.35 -3.57 4.71
C THR A 71 4.13 -3.21 5.55
N PHE A 72 3.22 -2.42 4.96
CA PHE A 72 2.00 -1.94 5.61
C PHE A 72 0.78 -2.19 4.73
N ASP A 73 -0.31 -2.61 5.36
CA ASP A 73 -1.62 -2.78 4.72
C ASP A 73 -2.69 -2.23 5.66
N TYR A 74 -3.06 -0.97 5.43
CA TYR A 74 -4.14 -0.29 6.15
C TYR A 74 -5.49 -0.38 5.42
N CYS A 75 -5.53 -1.08 4.28
CA CYS A 75 -6.70 -1.20 3.41
C CYS A 75 -7.67 -2.31 3.85
N LYS A 76 -7.24 -3.23 4.73
CA LYS A 76 -8.13 -4.28 5.26
C LYS A 76 -9.26 -3.69 6.11
N LYS A 77 -10.48 -3.70 5.56
CA LYS A 77 -11.69 -3.74 6.39
C LYS A 77 -11.60 -4.98 7.28
N LYS A 78 -11.76 -4.81 8.60
CA LYS A 78 -12.02 -5.93 9.52
C LYS A 78 -13.13 -6.78 8.90
N ARG A 79 -12.83 -8.05 8.64
CA ARG A 79 -13.85 -9.07 8.43
C ARG A 79 -14.47 -9.30 9.80
N ASP A 80 -15.67 -8.79 10.01
CA ASP A 80 -16.56 -9.34 11.04
C ASP A 80 -17.08 -10.71 10.57
#